data_AF-A0AA35QSJ5-F1
#
_entry.id   AF-A0AA35QSJ5-F1
#
_cell.length_a   1.000
_cell.length_b   1.000
_cell.length_c   1.000
_cell.angle_alpha   90.00
_cell.angle_beta   90.00
_cell.angle_gamma   90.00
#
_symmetry.space_group_name_H-M   'P 1'
#
loop_
_entity.id
_entity.type
_entity.pdbx_description
1 polymer ?
#
loop_
_entity_poly.entity_id
_entity_poly.type
_entity_poly.pdbx_seq_one_letter_code
_entity_poly.pdbx_strand_id
1 'polypeptide(L)'
;MTGEYLNRITSVRHCGPFVRIEGNEGQNTWLHFAIPTPTVHDGNHTKAESVSVAFRARSHAKVHEVLVYDGEKIIAEHQDLGLKGDHLDSKFEIPGGPEVRSRHQRGGRRHV
;
A
#
# COMPACT_ATOMS: atom_id res chain seq x y z
N MET A 1 5.05 4.94 -7.37
CA MET A 1 3.59 4.85 -7.23
C MET A 1 3.00 4.65 -8.62
N THR A 2 1.99 3.79 -8.75
CA THR A 2 1.22 3.59 -9.99
C THR A 2 -0.28 3.68 -9.70
N GLY A 3 -1.11 3.90 -10.72
CA GLY A 3 -2.57 3.93 -10.58
C GLY A 3 -3.25 3.10 -11.67
N GLU A 4 -4.41 2.52 -11.36
CA GLU A 4 -5.10 1.59 -12.28
C GLU A 4 -5.98 2.31 -13.31
N TYR A 5 -6.78 3.28 -12.87
CA TYR A 5 -7.69 4.02 -13.74
C TYR A 5 -7.16 5.45 -13.95
N LEU A 6 -6.08 5.58 -14.72
CA LEU A 6 -5.39 6.85 -14.91
C LEU A 6 -6.26 7.92 -15.57
N ASN A 7 -7.23 7.53 -16.41
CA ASN A 7 -8.23 8.44 -16.99
C ASN A 7 -9.18 9.07 -15.96
N ARG A 8 -9.20 8.58 -14.71
CA ARG A 8 -9.94 9.16 -13.59
C ARG A 8 -9.10 10.15 -12.77
N ILE A 9 -7.79 10.25 -13.04
CA ILE A 9 -6.87 11.16 -12.36
C ILE A 9 -6.70 12.41 -13.23
N THR A 10 -6.93 13.58 -12.64
CA THR A 10 -6.82 14.88 -13.32
C THR A 10 -5.45 15.52 -13.12
N SER A 11 -4.79 15.23 -11.99
CA SER A 11 -3.44 15.74 -11.74
C SER A 11 -2.67 14.90 -10.72
N VAL A 12 -1.36 14.79 -10.95
CA VAL A 12 -0.39 14.25 -9.99
C VAL A 12 0.74 15.27 -9.88
N ARG A 13 0.99 15.77 -8.67
CA ARG A 13 2.03 16.78 -8.42
C ARG A 13 2.86 16.39 -7.20
N HIS A 14 4.17 16.46 -7.34
CA HIS A 14 5.09 16.36 -6.20
C HIS A 14 5.02 17.66 -5.38
N CYS A 15 4.81 17.53 -4.08
CA CYS A 15 4.64 18.63 -3.14
C CYS A 15 5.52 18.41 -1.91
N GLY A 16 6.84 18.37 -2.11
CA GLY A 16 7.81 18.06 -1.06
C GLY A 16 7.69 16.60 -0.62
N PRO A 17 7.44 16.31 0.68
CA PRO A 17 7.34 14.93 1.18
C PRO A 17 6.03 14.23 0.77
N PHE A 18 5.10 14.95 0.14
CA PHE A 18 3.81 14.40 -0.31
C PHE A 18 3.69 14.39 -1.83
N VAL A 19 2.86 13.49 -2.33
CA VAL A 19 2.30 13.58 -3.68
C VAL A 19 0.85 14.03 -3.56
N ARG A 20 0.50 15.12 -4.23
CA ARG A 20 -0.89 15.57 -4.36
C ARG A 20 -1.50 14.92 -5.59
N ILE A 21 -2.65 14.27 -5.38
CA ILE A 21 -3.40 13.57 -6.41
C ILE A 21 -4.80 14.16 -6.44
N GLU A 22 -5.27 14.49 -7.63
CA GLU A 22 -6.62 14.98 -7.90
C GLU A 22 -7.30 14.02 -8.87
N GLY A 23 -8.56 13.71 -8.61
CA GLY A 23 -9.38 12.83 -9.44
C GLY A 23 -10.65 13.51 -9.92
N ASN A 24 -11.31 12.88 -10.89
CA ASN A 24 -12.64 13.29 -11.34
C ASN A 24 -13.67 13.10 -10.21
N GLU A 25 -14.66 13.99 -10.16
CA GLU A 25 -15.75 13.91 -9.20
C GLU A 25 -16.54 12.60 -9.36
N GLY A 26 -16.94 12.00 -8.23
CA GLY A 26 -17.75 10.78 -8.21
C GLY A 26 -17.02 9.51 -8.68
N GLN A 27 -15.70 9.55 -8.84
CA GLN A 27 -14.90 8.44 -9.32
C GLN A 27 -13.94 7.91 -8.24
N ASN A 28 -13.71 6.60 -8.26
CA ASN A 28 -12.69 5.93 -7.45
C ASN A 28 -11.55 5.43 -8.34
N THR A 29 -10.34 5.37 -7.78
CA THR A 29 -9.17 4.75 -8.41
C THR A 29 -8.28 4.08 -7.37
N TRP A 30 -7.49 3.12 -7.80
CA TRP A 30 -6.50 2.44 -6.97
C TRP A 30 -5.14 3.07 -7.15
N LEU A 31 -4.44 3.25 -6.03
CA LEU A 31 -3.07 3.76 -5.98
C LEU A 31 -2.17 2.71 -5.34
N HIS A 32 -1.10 2.35 -6.05
CA HIS A 32 -0.16 1.31 -5.65
C HIS A 32 1.16 1.94 -5.23
N PHE A 33 1.60 1.64 -4.01
CA PHE A 33 2.87 2.09 -3.45
C PHE A 33 3.75 0.87 -3.20
N ALA A 34 4.88 0.79 -3.91
CA ALA A 34 5.87 -0.24 -3.67
C ALA A 34 6.65 0.10 -2.39
N ILE A 35 6.62 -0.79 -1.40
CA ILE A 35 7.36 -0.65 -0.15
C ILE A 35 8.57 -1.61 -0.22
N PRO A 36 9.80 -1.10 -0.38
CA PRO A 36 10.99 -1.94 -0.37
C PRO A 36 11.23 -2.44 1.06
N THR A 37 10.77 -3.65 1.34
CA THR A 37 10.93 -4.28 2.65
C THR A 37 12.04 -5.32 2.57
N PRO A 38 13.14 -5.20 3.33
CA PRO A 38 14.12 -6.26 3.46
C PRO A 38 13.44 -7.54 3.94
N THR A 39 13.74 -8.68 3.31
CA THR A 39 13.14 -9.96 3.71
C THR A 39 13.89 -10.58 4.88
N VAL A 40 15.15 -10.20 5.06
CA VAL A 40 16.02 -10.63 6.16
C VAL A 40 16.72 -9.40 6.73
N HIS A 41 16.73 -9.30 8.06
CA HIS A 41 17.45 -8.29 8.81
C HIS A 41 18.21 -8.97 9.95
N ASP A 42 19.53 -8.79 10.00
CA ASP A 42 20.43 -9.45 10.98
C ASP A 42 20.21 -10.97 11.12
N GLY A 43 20.03 -11.64 9.99
CA GLY A 43 19.81 -13.10 9.93
C GLY A 43 18.38 -13.56 10.28
N ASN A 44 17.51 -12.65 10.71
CA ASN A 44 16.11 -12.95 11.02
C ASN A 44 15.19 -12.58 9.85
N HIS A 45 14.20 -13.44 9.58
CA HIS A 45 13.17 -13.13 8.61
C HIS A 45 12.31 -11.98 9.10
N THR A 46 12.08 -10.99 8.22
CA THR A 46 11.26 -9.83 8.54
C THR A 46 9.79 -10.22 8.52
N LYS A 47 9.07 -9.85 9.58
CA LYS A 47 7.62 -10.00 9.68
C LYS A 47 6.93 -8.68 9.38
N ALA A 48 5.87 -8.73 8.57
CA ALA A 48 5.03 -7.58 8.30
C ALA A 48 3.91 -7.53 9.34
N GLU A 49 4.08 -6.74 10.39
CA GLU A 49 3.06 -6.60 11.45
C GLU A 49 1.97 -5.60 11.09
N SER A 50 2.33 -4.56 10.33
CA SER A 50 1.41 -3.48 9.95
C SER A 50 1.94 -2.67 8.78
N VAL A 51 1.08 -1.86 8.18
CA VAL A 51 1.46 -0.77 7.27
C VAL A 51 0.94 0.56 7.82
N SER A 52 1.74 1.62 7.66
CA SER A 52 1.28 2.99 7.95
C SER A 52 1.01 3.74 6.66
N VAL A 53 -0.12 4.45 6.60
CA VAL A 53 -0.49 5.28 5.46
C VAL A 53 -0.79 6.69 5.95
N ALA A 54 0.08 7.64 5.62
CA ALA A 54 -0.08 9.05 5.94
C ALA A 54 -0.71 9.81 4.76
N PHE A 55 -1.84 10.45 4.96
CA PHE A 55 -2.51 11.23 3.92
C PHE A 55 -3.33 12.40 4.47
N ARG A 56 -3.68 13.32 3.57
CA ARG A 56 -4.64 14.40 3.81
C ARG A 56 -5.70 14.37 2.72
N ALA A 57 -6.93 14.11 3.10
CA ALA A 57 -8.07 14.12 2.19
C ALA A 57 -8.81 15.46 2.31
N ARG A 58 -8.95 16.18 1.20
CA ARG A 58 -9.85 17.35 1.12
C ARG A 58 -11.30 16.90 1.34
N SER A 59 -12.20 17.83 1.62
CA SER A 59 -13.61 17.56 2.00
C SER A 59 -14.40 16.67 1.02
N HIS A 60 -14.00 16.62 -0.24
CA HIS A 60 -14.62 15.83 -1.32
C HIS A 60 -13.86 14.54 -1.66
N ALA A 61 -12.84 14.17 -0.88
CA ALA A 61 -12.06 12.96 -1.08
C ALA A 61 -12.12 12.07 0.18
N LYS A 62 -11.97 10.76 -0.01
CA LYS A 62 -11.90 9.78 1.07
C LYS A 62 -11.04 8.59 0.67
N VAL A 63 -10.39 7.98 1.66
CA VAL A 63 -9.78 6.65 1.50
C VAL A 63 -10.82 5.63 1.93
N HIS A 64 -11.17 4.75 1.00
CA HIS A 64 -12.17 3.71 1.21
C HIS A 64 -11.57 2.42 1.75
N GLU A 65 -10.44 2.03 1.17
CA GLU A 65 -9.87 0.70 1.32
C GLU A 65 -8.35 0.79 1.35
N VAL A 66 -7.72 -0.09 2.14
CA VAL A 66 -6.27 -0.33 2.16
C VAL A 66 -6.04 -1.82 2.03
N LEU A 67 -5.40 -2.21 0.93
CA LEU A 67 -5.01 -3.59 0.64
C LEU A 67 -3.49 -3.70 0.75
N VAL A 68 -3.01 -4.71 1.46
CA VAL A 68 -1.57 -4.98 1.63
C VAL A 68 -1.20 -6.23 0.87
N TYR A 69 -0.21 -6.11 -0.01
CA TYR A 69 0.28 -7.21 -0.84
C TYR A 69 1.70 -7.60 -0.47
N ASP A 70 1.98 -8.91 -0.48
CA ASP A 70 3.32 -9.49 -0.59
C ASP A 70 3.43 -10.22 -1.94
N GLY A 71 4.08 -9.55 -2.89
CA GLY A 71 4.07 -9.95 -4.30
C GLY A 71 2.65 -9.91 -4.88
N GLU A 72 2.14 -11.05 -5.32
CA GLU A 72 0.80 -11.20 -5.91
C GLU A 72 -0.28 -11.54 -4.86
N LYS A 73 0.13 -11.82 -3.61
CA LYS A 73 -0.77 -12.28 -2.54
C LYS A 73 -1.21 -11.11 -1.66
N ILE A 74 -2.51 -10.98 -1.45
CA ILE A 74 -3.07 -10.11 -0.40
C ILE A 74 -2.79 -10.75 0.98
N ILE A 75 -2.20 -9.96 1.88
CA ILE A 75 -1.86 -10.36 3.25
C ILE A 75 -2.65 -9.59 4.31
N ALA A 76 -3.30 -8.47 3.95
CA ALA A 76 -4.27 -7.78 4.79
C ALA A 76 -5.25 -6.96 3.94
N GLU A 77 -6.49 -6.85 4.41
CA GLU A 77 -7.55 -6.06 3.80
C GLU A 77 -8.23 -5.22 4.86
N HIS A 78 -8.31 -3.91 4.61
CA HIS A 78 -9.05 -2.97 5.45
C HIS A 78 -10.07 -2.28 4.56
N GLN A 79 -11.32 -2.76 4.65
CA GLN A 79 -12.43 -2.27 3.83
C GLN A 79 -13.36 -1.36 4.67
N ASP A 80 -14.30 -0.69 4.00
CA ASP A 80 -15.33 0.15 4.63
C ASP A 80 -14.81 1.27 5.56
N LEU A 81 -13.58 1.77 5.33
CA LEU A 81 -12.93 2.71 6.24
C LEU A 81 -13.54 4.12 6.20
N GLY A 82 -13.91 4.60 5.00
CA GLY A 82 -14.54 5.91 4.80
C GLY A 82 -13.74 7.11 5.34
N LEU A 83 -12.41 7.03 5.39
CA LEU A 83 -11.54 8.00 6.05
C LEU A 83 -11.50 9.35 5.33
N LYS A 84 -11.66 10.44 6.09
CA LYS A 84 -11.74 11.83 5.60
C LYS A 84 -10.83 12.72 6.43
N GLY A 85 -10.38 13.84 5.85
CA GLY A 85 -9.50 14.78 6.56
C GLY A 85 -8.07 14.28 6.67
N ASP A 86 -7.39 14.69 7.74
CA ASP A 86 -5.97 14.44 7.95
C ASP A 86 -5.74 13.16 8.76
N HIS A 87 -4.91 12.27 8.22
CA HIS A 87 -4.56 10.97 8.79
C HIS A 87 -3.05 10.80 8.66
N LEU A 88 -2.27 11.36 9.59
CA LEU A 88 -0.81 11.36 9.50
C LEU A 88 -0.14 10.17 10.19
N ASP A 89 -0.87 9.49 11.09
CA ASP A 89 -0.37 8.38 11.90
C ASP A 89 -1.24 7.11 11.78
N SER A 90 -2.02 6.99 10.70
CA SER A 90 -2.89 5.82 10.49
C SER A 90 -2.06 4.56 10.28
N LYS A 91 -2.33 3.56 11.12
CA LYS A 91 -1.69 2.23 11.11
C LYS A 91 -2.75 1.16 10.83
N PHE A 92 -2.41 0.23 9.96
CA PHE A 92 -3.27 -0.84 9.50
C PHE A 92 -2.58 -2.18 9.81
N GLU A 93 -3.18 -2.96 10.70
CA GLU A 93 -2.60 -4.21 11.21
C GLU A 93 -2.64 -5.32 10.14
N ILE A 94 -1.57 -6.11 10.06
CA ILE A 94 -1.49 -7.28 9.18
C ILE A 94 -1.67 -8.53 10.03
N PRO A 95 -2.83 -9.23 9.92
CA PRO A 95 -3.14 -10.35 10.80
C PRO A 95 -2.07 -11.45 10.79
N GLY A 96 -1.61 -11.82 11.99
CA GLY A 96 -0.66 -12.91 12.19
C GLY A 96 0.81 -12.57 11.89
N GLY A 97 1.12 -11.36 11.41
CA GLY A 97 2.49 -10.92 11.16
C GLY A 97 3.30 -11.86 10.26
N PRO A 98 2.86 -12.15 9.03
CA PRO A 98 3.52 -13.11 8.15
C PRO A 98 4.93 -12.65 7.79
N GLU A 99 5.81 -13.63 7.54
CA GLU A 99 7.14 -13.35 6.99
C GLU A 99 7.05 -12.81 5.55
N VAL A 100 7.81 -11.76 5.27
CA VAL A 100 7.90 -11.14 3.94
C VAL A 100 8.68 -12.03 3.00
N ARG A 101 8.09 -12.35 1.84
CA ARG A 101 8.70 -13.26 0.88
C ARG A 101 9.64 -12.55 -0.07
N SER A 102 10.80 -13.17 -0.33
CA SER A 102 11.67 -12.71 -1.40
C SER A 102 11.22 -13.31 -2.73
N ARG A 103 11.27 -12.51 -3.80
CA ARG A 103 11.00 -12.98 -5.17
C ARG A 103 11.93 -14.12 -5.60
N HIS A 104 13.09 -14.26 -4.95
CA HIS A 104 14.13 -15.24 -5.27
C HIS A 104 13.86 -16.65 -4.72
N GLN A 105 12.88 -16.83 -3.83
CA GLN A 105 12.55 -18.16 -3.27
C GLN A 105 11.71 -19.05 -4.20
N ARG A 106 11.36 -18.61 -5.44
CA ARG A 106 10.69 -19.47 -6.45
C ARG A 106 11.64 -20.44 -7.19
N GLY A 107 12.92 -20.51 -6.82
CA GLY A 107 13.96 -21.29 -7.52
C GLY A 107 14.60 -22.40 -6.67
N GLY A 108 13.80 -23.23 -6.00
CA GLY A 108 14.31 -24.44 -5.35
C GLY A 108 14.82 -25.44 -6.40
N ARG A 109 16.14 -25.64 -6.41
CA ARG A 109 16.87 -26.66 -7.19
C ARG A 109 16.13 -28.00 -7.21
N ARG A 110 15.79 -28.51 -8.40
CA ARG A 110 15.69 -29.95 -8.60
C ARG A 110 17.13 -30.48 -8.61
N HIS A 111 17.55 -31.06 -7.50
CA HIS A 111 18.65 -32.02 -7.52
C HIS A 111 18.14 -33.30 -8.17
N VAL A 112 18.73 -33.65 -9.31
CA VAL A 112 18.86 -35.02 -9.81
C VAL A 112 20.35 -35.31 -9.82
#